data_AF-A0ABD1WPH4-F1
#
_entry.id   AF-A0ABD1WPH4-F1
#
_cell.length_a   1.000
_cell.length_b   1.000
_cell.length_c   1.000
_cell.angle_alpha   90.00
_cell.angle_beta   90.00
_cell.angle_gamma   90.00
#
_symmetry.space_group_name_H-M   'P 1'
#
loop_
_entity.id
_entity.type
_entity.pdbx_description
1 polymer ?
#
loop_
_entity_poly.entity_id
_entity_poly.type
_entity_poly.pdbx_seq_one_letter_code
_entity_poly.pdbx_strand_id
1 'polypeptide(L)'
;MYQKHHCLSINYGEYPIFSLPFGLHLRSLLCAYLQSPTLVSSSLKVLRVLDVCRGSGFLDGIGIEHLIHLRYLAISDTLPSMDSFHKLEYLYVENTRAVEIPDVLLIMVSLRQMYFRGGAYISASFCWQATKDENFHINSNLHSISVLLIHSEMDLKVLRCLPNLRRLKGRLESSINYSVDLLNQLESLKLSCWKYSCCILISLPTLKKLNLVNVHVSLEQMEIIGRWQYLEVLKLQGVDFQGEKWDTSEGEFPQLKFLKLDEVQIAEWNTSRYHFPRLQRLVLQFCDRLKMIPPSLGDIPTLQMIEVYGCAKAIKESAQQIQEEQQYIGNEELKVIISDY
;
A
#
# COMPACT_ATOMS: atom_id res chain seq x y z
N MET A 1 14.19 -31.42 28.80
CA MET A 1 13.06 -31.38 27.83
C MET A 1 12.47 -29.96 27.77
N TYR A 2 13.19 -29.02 27.14
CA TYR A 2 12.80 -27.60 27.03
C TYR A 2 12.61 -27.28 25.54
N GLN A 3 11.47 -27.65 24.94
CA GLN A 3 11.20 -27.29 23.55
C GLN A 3 9.72 -26.90 23.32
N LYS A 4 9.57 -25.72 22.72
CA LYS A 4 8.51 -25.34 21.76
C LYS A 4 7.07 -25.22 22.26
N HIS A 5 6.78 -24.29 23.18
CA HIS A 5 5.41 -23.78 23.37
C HIS A 5 5.38 -22.24 23.49
N HIS A 6 6.01 -21.51 22.57
CA HIS A 6 5.95 -20.03 22.54
C HIS A 6 4.83 -19.48 21.65
N CYS A 7 4.19 -20.32 20.85
CA CYS A 7 3.10 -19.96 19.96
C CYS A 7 1.97 -20.97 20.13
N LEU A 8 0.73 -20.49 20.28
CA LEU A 8 -0.49 -21.28 20.34
C LEU A 8 -1.41 -20.80 19.21
N SER A 9 -1.95 -21.74 18.43
CA SER A 9 -2.93 -21.47 17.38
C SER A 9 -4.18 -22.28 17.67
N ILE A 10 -5.33 -21.60 17.73
CA ILE A 10 -6.65 -22.20 18.00
C ILE A 10 -7.53 -21.93 16.76
N ASN A 11 -7.93 -22.99 16.07
CA ASN A 11 -8.67 -22.92 14.81
C ASN A 11 -10.18 -23.20 14.99
N TYR A 12 -10.96 -22.84 13.96
CA TYR A 12 -12.41 -23.05 13.91
C TYR A 12 -12.79 -24.52 14.17
N GLY A 13 -13.65 -24.76 15.17
CA GLY A 13 -14.18 -26.08 15.52
C GLY A 13 -13.67 -26.64 16.86
N GLU A 14 -12.56 -26.13 17.38
CA GLU A 14 -12.11 -26.44 18.73
C GLU A 14 -12.61 -25.36 19.70
N TYR A 15 -13.74 -25.61 20.33
CA TYR A 15 -14.11 -24.85 21.54
C TYR A 15 -13.12 -25.27 22.63
N PRO A 16 -12.29 -24.39 23.19
CA PRO A 16 -11.50 -24.74 24.36
C PRO A 16 -12.46 -24.75 25.56
N ILE A 17 -13.25 -25.82 25.66
CA ILE A 17 -14.05 -26.13 26.83
C ILE A 17 -13.04 -26.67 27.85
N PHE A 18 -12.60 -25.75 28.72
CA PHE A 18 -11.73 -25.91 29.89
C PHE A 18 -10.20 -25.83 29.69
N SER A 19 -9.64 -24.88 30.45
CA SER A 19 -8.22 -24.65 30.77
C SER A 19 -7.28 -24.27 29.63
N LEU A 20 -7.25 -22.97 29.31
CA LEU A 20 -5.98 -22.33 28.90
C LEU A 20 -4.91 -22.77 29.92
N PRO A 21 -3.74 -23.31 29.50
CA PRO A 21 -2.79 -23.85 30.44
C PRO A 21 -2.31 -22.72 31.37
N PHE A 22 -2.65 -22.82 32.65
CA PHE A 22 -2.17 -21.91 33.68
C PHE A 22 -0.63 -22.01 33.72
N GLY A 23 0.06 -20.93 33.37
CA GLY A 23 1.51 -20.77 33.57
C GLY A 23 2.42 -20.77 32.34
N LEU A 24 1.90 -20.64 31.11
CA LEU A 24 2.77 -20.65 29.93
C LEU A 24 3.48 -19.30 29.69
N HIS A 25 4.79 -19.35 29.39
CA HIS A 25 5.58 -18.29 28.76
C HIS A 25 5.18 -18.07 27.29
N LEU A 26 3.86 -18.02 27.03
CA LEU A 26 3.30 -17.89 25.71
C LEU A 26 3.56 -16.47 25.20
N ARG A 27 4.19 -16.36 24.03
CA ARG A 27 4.55 -15.08 23.42
C ARG A 27 3.65 -14.74 22.23
N SER A 28 3.00 -15.74 21.65
CA SER A 28 2.12 -15.57 20.50
C SER A 28 0.85 -16.41 20.65
N LEU A 29 -0.30 -15.78 20.39
CA LEU A 29 -1.61 -16.42 20.38
C LEU A 29 -2.35 -16.01 19.11
N LEU A 30 -2.75 -17.01 18.31
CA LEU A 30 -3.59 -16.84 17.14
C LEU A 30 -4.91 -17.57 17.44
N CYS A 31 -6.01 -16.84 17.58
CA CYS A 31 -7.28 -17.43 18.02
C CYS A 31 -8.43 -17.02 17.09
N ALA A 32 -9.18 -18.00 16.62
CA ALA A 32 -10.37 -17.73 15.81
C ALA A 32 -11.63 -17.43 16.63
N TYR A 33 -11.67 -17.75 17.93
CA TYR A 33 -12.84 -17.50 18.74
C TYR A 33 -12.50 -17.35 20.23
N LEU A 34 -12.75 -16.17 20.79
CA LEU A 34 -12.64 -15.91 22.22
C LEU A 34 -14.05 -15.72 22.79
N GLN A 35 -14.69 -16.82 23.19
CA GLN A 35 -15.91 -16.78 24.00
C GLN A 35 -15.53 -17.03 25.45
N SER A 36 -15.08 -15.98 26.15
CA SER A 36 -15.15 -15.86 27.62
C SER A 36 -14.29 -14.67 28.08
N PRO A 37 -14.69 -13.94 29.15
CA PRO A 37 -13.85 -12.94 29.83
C PRO A 37 -12.56 -13.50 30.47
N THR A 38 -12.13 -14.73 30.13
CA THR A 38 -11.05 -15.46 30.81
C THR A 38 -9.63 -15.04 30.45
N LEU A 39 -9.39 -14.17 29.46
CA LEU A 39 -8.04 -13.64 29.20
C LEU A 39 -7.47 -12.92 30.44
N VAL A 40 -8.36 -12.31 31.26
CA VAL A 40 -8.03 -11.67 32.55
C VAL A 40 -7.56 -12.68 33.62
N SER A 41 -8.03 -13.93 33.58
CA SER A 41 -7.79 -14.90 34.66
C SER A 41 -6.54 -15.77 34.49
N SER A 42 -5.96 -15.85 33.29
CA SER A 42 -4.99 -16.88 32.92
C SER A 42 -3.68 -16.29 32.38
N SER A 43 -2.62 -16.25 33.20
CA SER A 43 -1.17 -16.43 32.89
C SER A 43 -0.49 -15.79 31.65
N LEU A 44 -1.15 -14.99 30.82
CA LEU A 44 -0.65 -14.52 29.52
C LEU A 44 0.02 -13.14 29.56
N LYS A 45 0.50 -12.70 30.73
CA LYS A 45 1.11 -11.38 30.93
C LYS A 45 2.34 -11.11 30.04
N VAL A 46 3.01 -12.16 29.54
CA VAL A 46 4.20 -12.04 28.67
C VAL A 46 3.90 -12.10 27.18
N LEU A 47 2.62 -12.09 26.78
CA LEU A 47 2.20 -12.15 25.39
C LEU A 47 2.70 -10.94 24.60
N ARG A 48 3.20 -11.19 23.40
CA ARG A 48 3.73 -10.17 22.48
C ARG A 48 2.95 -10.09 21.18
N VAL A 49 2.31 -11.18 20.76
CA VAL A 49 1.53 -11.27 19.53
C VAL A 49 0.15 -11.81 19.87
N LEU A 50 -0.88 -11.06 19.54
CA LEU A 50 -2.28 -11.46 19.67
C LEU A 50 -2.97 -11.25 18.32
N ASP A 51 -3.53 -12.31 17.76
CA ASP A 51 -4.37 -12.26 16.57
C ASP A 51 -5.73 -12.89 16.87
N VAL A 52 -6.76 -12.06 16.77
CA VAL A 52 -8.16 -12.41 17.03
C VAL A 52 -9.07 -12.00 15.86
N CYS A 53 -8.49 -11.71 14.67
CA CYS A 53 -9.22 -11.22 13.50
C CYS A 53 -10.31 -12.17 12.98
N ARG A 54 -10.19 -13.48 13.29
CA ARG A 54 -11.09 -14.51 12.78
C ARG A 54 -12.34 -14.73 13.66
N GLY A 55 -12.43 -14.04 14.80
CA GLY A 55 -13.55 -14.15 15.73
C GLY A 55 -14.60 -13.05 15.55
N SER A 56 -15.87 -13.43 15.60
CA SER A 56 -17.03 -12.53 15.58
C SER A 56 -17.39 -11.93 16.96
N GLY A 57 -16.48 -11.99 17.93
CA GLY A 57 -16.73 -11.57 19.31
C GLY A 57 -16.36 -10.12 19.59
N PHE A 58 -17.20 -9.43 20.35
CA PHE A 58 -16.89 -8.14 20.95
C PHE A 58 -15.65 -8.28 21.86
N LEU A 59 -14.67 -7.39 21.71
CA LEU A 59 -13.48 -7.35 22.58
C LEU A 59 -13.78 -6.79 23.98
N ASP A 60 -14.98 -6.23 24.16
CA ASP A 60 -15.42 -5.68 25.44
C ASP A 60 -15.46 -6.77 26.52
N GLY A 61 -14.76 -6.52 27.63
CA GLY A 61 -14.68 -7.42 28.77
C GLY A 61 -13.67 -8.56 28.63
N ILE A 62 -12.86 -8.60 27.57
CA ILE A 62 -11.81 -9.62 27.39
C ILE A 62 -10.54 -9.29 28.19
N GLY A 63 -10.33 -8.03 28.56
CA GLY A 63 -9.21 -7.64 29.41
C GLY A 63 -7.87 -7.44 28.70
N ILE A 64 -7.89 -7.22 27.39
CA ILE A 64 -6.70 -7.05 26.55
C ILE A 64 -5.84 -5.86 26.97
N GLU A 65 -6.41 -4.89 27.68
CA GLU A 65 -5.71 -3.77 28.31
C GLU A 65 -4.61 -4.21 29.29
N HIS A 66 -4.70 -5.42 29.85
CA HIS A 66 -3.69 -5.96 30.76
C HIS A 66 -2.45 -6.53 30.04
N LEU A 67 -2.47 -6.61 28.70
CA LEU A 67 -1.39 -7.19 27.88
C LEU A 67 -0.29 -6.16 27.58
N ILE A 68 0.37 -5.65 28.61
CA ILE A 68 1.35 -4.54 28.53
C ILE A 68 2.63 -4.86 27.74
N HIS A 69 2.86 -6.13 27.39
CA HIS A 69 4.02 -6.58 26.61
C HIS A 69 3.71 -6.77 25.12
N LEU A 70 2.48 -6.48 24.70
CA LEU A 70 2.02 -6.68 23.35
C LEU A 70 2.77 -5.76 22.36
N ARG A 71 3.22 -6.36 21.26
CA ARG A 71 3.93 -5.69 20.16
C ARG A 71 3.18 -5.83 18.83
N TYR A 72 2.40 -6.88 18.68
CA TYR A 72 1.54 -7.11 17.53
C TYR A 72 0.12 -7.39 18.01
N LEU A 73 -0.84 -6.62 17.51
CA LEU A 73 -2.27 -6.79 17.76
C LEU A 73 -2.99 -6.88 16.42
N ALA A 74 -3.68 -7.98 16.18
CA ALA A 74 -4.59 -8.14 15.06
C ALA A 74 -6.01 -8.37 15.58
N ILE A 75 -6.93 -7.47 15.23
CA ILE A 75 -8.31 -7.41 15.74
C ILE A 75 -9.32 -7.26 14.61
N SER A 76 -10.59 -7.50 14.91
CA SER A 76 -11.71 -7.25 13.99
C SER A 76 -12.15 -5.77 14.04
N ASP A 77 -13.35 -5.44 13.53
CA ASP A 77 -13.85 -4.08 13.26
C ASP A 77 -13.79 -3.07 14.42
N THR A 78 -13.67 -3.49 15.69
CA THR A 78 -13.78 -2.59 16.86
C THR A 78 -12.43 -2.38 17.56
N LEU A 79 -11.96 -1.14 17.58
CA LEU A 79 -10.76 -0.75 18.33
C LEU A 79 -11.11 -0.63 19.83
N PRO A 80 -10.40 -1.33 20.72
CA PRO A 80 -10.54 -1.14 22.16
C PRO A 80 -9.92 0.20 22.59
N SER A 81 -10.02 0.56 23.87
CA SER A 81 -9.18 1.63 24.43
C SER A 81 -7.71 1.27 24.20
N MET A 82 -7.02 2.14 23.46
CA MET A 82 -5.65 1.91 23.04
C MET A 82 -4.61 2.41 24.06
N ASP A 83 -5.07 3.03 25.15
CA ASP A 83 -4.24 3.70 26.15
C ASP A 83 -3.27 2.75 26.85
N SER A 84 -3.61 1.47 26.96
CA SER A 84 -2.80 0.50 27.71
C SER A 84 -1.67 -0.16 26.90
N PHE A 85 -1.63 0.03 25.58
CA PHE A 85 -0.73 -0.68 24.67
C PHE A 85 0.59 0.07 24.37
N HIS A 86 1.34 0.44 25.40
CA HIS A 86 2.53 1.30 25.26
C HIS A 86 3.74 0.69 24.50
N LYS A 87 3.72 -0.62 24.22
CA LYS A 87 4.79 -1.34 23.50
C LYS A 87 4.36 -1.84 22.12
N LEU A 88 3.17 -1.45 21.68
CA LEU A 88 2.62 -1.91 20.41
C LEU A 88 3.44 -1.36 19.26
N GLU A 89 3.89 -2.25 18.38
CA GLU A 89 4.70 -1.92 17.19
C GLU A 89 3.89 -2.09 15.90
N TYR A 90 2.94 -3.03 15.89
CA TYR A 90 2.12 -3.40 14.73
C TYR A 90 0.66 -3.55 15.14
N LEU A 91 -0.21 -2.82 14.45
CA LEU A 91 -1.66 -2.95 14.56
C LEU A 91 -2.22 -3.43 13.22
N TYR A 92 -3.05 -4.47 13.25
CA TYR A 92 -3.83 -4.95 12.13
C TYR A 92 -5.31 -4.96 12.51
N VAL A 93 -6.14 -4.36 11.68
CA VAL A 93 -7.58 -4.26 11.87
C VAL A 93 -8.25 -4.85 10.63
N GLU A 94 -8.94 -5.97 10.83
CA GLU A 94 -9.74 -6.67 9.83
C GLU A 94 -11.10 -6.00 9.69
N ASN A 95 -11.10 -4.71 9.35
CA ASN A 95 -12.33 -3.95 9.23
C ASN A 95 -12.97 -4.07 7.83
N THR A 96 -14.30 -4.08 7.79
CA THR A 96 -15.08 -4.11 6.54
C THR A 96 -15.40 -2.71 6.02
N ARG A 97 -15.60 -1.74 6.93
CA ARG A 97 -15.85 -0.32 6.64
C ARG A 97 -14.75 0.55 7.24
N ALA A 98 -14.58 1.77 6.73
CA ALA A 98 -13.59 2.69 7.28
C ALA A 98 -13.84 2.97 8.77
N VAL A 99 -12.77 2.96 9.57
CA VAL A 99 -12.81 3.22 11.02
C VAL A 99 -12.03 4.47 11.38
N GLU A 100 -12.41 5.15 12.46
CA GLU A 100 -11.62 6.26 12.99
C GLU A 100 -10.30 5.74 13.56
N ILE A 101 -9.21 6.48 13.35
CA ILE A 101 -7.94 6.25 14.04
C ILE A 101 -7.98 7.05 15.35
N PRO A 102 -7.97 6.40 16.53
CA PRO A 102 -7.82 7.10 17.79
C PRO A 102 -6.53 7.93 17.83
N ASP A 103 -6.63 9.17 18.28
CA ASP A 103 -5.51 10.13 18.33
C ASP A 103 -4.27 9.55 19.05
N VAL A 104 -4.50 8.74 20.11
CA VAL A 104 -3.43 8.06 20.87
C VAL A 104 -2.53 7.20 19.98
N LEU A 105 -3.04 6.59 18.91
CA LEU A 105 -2.25 5.78 17.99
C LEU A 105 -1.34 6.62 17.10
N LEU A 106 -1.78 7.84 16.74
CA LEU A 106 -0.98 8.74 15.91
C LEU A 106 0.24 9.26 16.67
N ILE A 107 0.12 9.47 17.98
CA ILE A 107 1.21 9.94 18.87
C ILE A 107 1.97 8.80 19.56
N MET A 108 1.62 7.53 19.30
CA MET A 108 2.23 6.40 19.97
C MET A 108 3.67 6.13 19.47
N VAL A 109 4.66 6.46 20.29
CA VAL A 109 6.10 6.35 19.95
C VAL A 109 6.54 4.91 19.64
N SER A 110 5.90 3.89 20.22
CA SER A 110 6.24 2.49 19.95
C SER A 110 5.72 2.01 18.58
N LEU A 111 4.66 2.63 18.06
CA LEU A 111 3.91 2.13 16.92
C LEU A 111 4.66 2.42 15.62
N ARG A 112 4.81 1.39 14.79
CA ARG A 112 5.55 1.45 13.52
C ARG A 112 4.66 1.25 12.31
N GLN A 113 3.60 0.46 12.44
CA GLN A 113 2.74 0.09 11.31
C GLN A 113 1.28 -0.01 11.74
N MET A 114 0.39 0.55 10.93
CA MET A 114 -1.05 0.35 11.04
C MET A 114 -1.62 -0.20 9.74
N TYR A 115 -2.30 -1.35 9.84
CA TYR A 115 -3.02 -1.98 8.75
C TYR A 115 -4.53 -1.97 9.04
N PHE A 116 -5.31 -1.48 8.08
CA PHE A 116 -6.77 -1.40 8.08
C PHE A 116 -7.24 -1.95 6.75
N ARG A 117 -7.96 -3.08 6.76
CA ARG A 117 -8.44 -3.72 5.53
C ARG A 117 -9.50 -2.87 4.82
N GLY A 118 -10.45 -2.34 5.57
CA GLY A 118 -11.58 -1.53 5.09
C GLY A 118 -11.26 -0.04 4.96
N GLY A 119 -10.06 0.36 5.40
CA GLY A 119 -9.62 1.75 5.46
C GLY A 119 -9.77 2.39 6.84
N ALA A 120 -9.17 3.55 7.03
CA ALA A 120 -9.34 4.33 8.24
C ALA A 120 -9.32 5.83 7.94
N TYR A 121 -9.79 6.66 8.86
CA TYR A 121 -9.79 8.11 8.73
C TYR A 121 -9.30 8.78 10.01
N ILE A 122 -8.75 9.99 9.89
CA ILE A 122 -8.29 10.78 11.03
C ILE A 122 -9.49 11.54 11.60
N SER A 123 -9.56 11.63 12.93
CA SER A 123 -10.63 12.39 13.60
C SER A 123 -10.60 13.86 13.17
N ALA A 124 -11.77 14.46 12.97
CA ALA A 124 -11.87 15.87 12.59
C ALA A 124 -11.21 16.77 13.65
N SER A 125 -11.37 16.42 14.93
CA SER A 125 -10.74 17.12 16.06
C SER A 125 -9.22 17.15 15.97
N PHE A 126 -8.58 16.03 15.61
CA PHE A 126 -7.12 15.97 15.48
C PHE A 126 -6.64 16.77 14.27
N CYS A 127 -7.36 16.71 13.16
CA CYS A 127 -7.11 17.56 12.00
C CYS A 127 -7.20 19.06 12.34
N TRP A 128 -8.18 19.46 13.15
CA TRP A 128 -8.30 20.84 13.64
C TRP A 128 -7.14 21.27 14.54
N GLN A 129 -6.64 20.38 15.40
CA GLN A 129 -5.46 20.66 16.23
C GLN A 129 -4.22 20.88 15.37
N ALA A 130 -3.99 20.00 14.39
CA ALA A 130 -2.84 20.07 13.49
C ALA A 130 -2.85 21.29 12.56
N THR A 131 -4.02 21.86 12.29
CA THR A 131 -4.16 23.02 11.39
C THR A 131 -4.09 24.36 12.11
N LYS A 132 -4.40 24.41 13.41
CA LYS A 132 -4.42 25.65 14.20
C LYS A 132 -3.05 26.05 14.73
N ASP A 133 -2.20 25.08 15.04
CA ASP A 133 -0.86 25.32 15.60
C ASP A 133 0.22 25.09 14.54
N GLU A 134 0.93 26.14 14.15
CA GLU A 134 2.04 26.05 13.18
C GLU A 134 3.21 25.22 13.71
N ASN A 135 3.35 25.09 15.03
CA ASN A 135 4.37 24.26 15.67
C ASN A 135 3.84 22.84 16.01
N PHE A 136 2.72 22.43 15.40
CA PHE A 136 2.17 21.10 15.64
C PHE A 136 3.12 20.02 15.14
N HIS A 137 3.62 19.21 16.08
CA HIS A 137 4.53 18.11 15.80
C HIS A 137 4.02 16.82 16.40
N ILE A 138 4.00 15.76 15.60
CA ILE A 138 3.63 14.42 16.05
C ILE A 138 4.91 13.68 16.39
N ASN A 139 5.12 13.39 17.67
CA ASN A 139 6.22 12.55 18.11
C ASN A 139 5.87 11.07 17.90
N SER A 140 6.06 10.59 16.68
CA SER A 140 5.71 9.22 16.29
C SER A 140 6.79 8.55 15.45
N ASN A 141 6.98 7.26 15.70
CA ASN A 141 7.82 6.39 14.89
C ASN A 141 7.01 5.60 13.86
N LEU A 142 5.84 6.09 13.48
CA LEU A 142 4.98 5.43 12.51
C LEU A 142 5.63 5.49 11.12
N HIS A 143 5.91 4.31 10.55
CA HIS A 143 6.55 4.15 9.25
C HIS A 143 5.56 3.85 8.13
N SER A 144 4.40 3.27 8.44
CA SER A 144 3.38 2.99 7.43
C SER A 144 1.97 3.04 7.97
N ILE A 145 1.11 3.58 7.13
CA ILE A 145 -0.32 3.45 7.20
C ILE A 145 -0.75 2.73 5.92
N SER A 146 -1.62 1.73 6.05
CA SER A 146 -2.25 1.07 4.90
C SER A 146 -3.28 2.00 4.25
N VAL A 147 -4.56 1.62 4.18
CA VAL A 147 -5.62 2.38 3.51
C VAL A 147 -6.10 3.52 4.44
N LEU A 148 -5.79 4.76 4.07
CA LEU A 148 -6.26 5.97 4.75
C LEU A 148 -7.20 6.73 3.81
N LEU A 149 -8.39 7.08 4.28
CA LEU A 149 -9.33 7.95 3.59
C LEU A 149 -8.88 9.39 3.80
N ILE A 150 -8.68 10.10 2.70
CA ILE A 150 -8.24 11.50 2.66
C ILE A 150 -9.43 12.30 2.12
N HIS A 151 -10.05 13.06 3.02
CA HIS A 151 -11.25 13.85 2.75
C HIS A 151 -10.87 15.30 2.42
N SER A 152 -9.80 15.82 3.04
CA SER A 152 -9.45 17.23 2.96
C SER A 152 -7.94 17.48 2.99
N GLU A 153 -7.54 18.73 2.74
CA GLU A 153 -6.14 19.15 2.95
C GLU A 153 -5.69 19.05 4.42
N MET A 154 -6.64 19.06 5.37
CA MET A 154 -6.31 18.91 6.79
C MET A 154 -5.71 17.53 7.09
N ASP A 155 -6.21 16.48 6.42
CA ASP A 155 -5.65 15.13 6.54
C ASP A 155 -4.20 15.11 6.04
N LEU A 156 -3.93 15.81 4.93
CA LEU A 156 -2.58 15.94 4.38
C LEU A 156 -1.65 16.70 5.32
N LYS A 157 -2.14 17.74 6.02
CA LYS A 157 -1.36 18.46 7.04
C LYS A 157 -0.96 17.54 8.20
N VAL A 158 -1.87 16.70 8.69
CA VAL A 158 -1.54 15.69 9.72
C VAL A 158 -0.44 14.74 9.22
N LEU A 159 -0.54 14.27 7.97
CA LEU A 159 0.46 13.38 7.39
C LEU A 159 1.85 14.03 7.24
N ARG A 160 1.90 15.35 6.99
CA ARG A 160 3.16 16.12 6.96
C ARG A 160 3.82 16.16 8.34
N CYS A 161 3.02 16.17 9.41
CA CYS A 161 3.52 16.17 10.78
C CYS A 161 4.03 14.79 11.26
N LEU A 162 3.92 13.73 10.45
CA LEU A 162 4.47 12.40 10.74
C LEU A 162 5.89 12.24 10.14
N PRO A 163 6.96 12.46 10.92
CA PRO A 163 8.32 12.63 10.38
C PRO A 163 8.90 11.35 9.77
N ASN A 164 8.49 10.18 10.27
CA ASN A 164 9.04 8.88 9.88
C ASN A 164 8.17 8.09 8.89
N LEU A 165 7.06 8.67 8.42
CA LEU A 165 6.12 7.97 7.56
C LEU A 165 6.74 7.73 6.18
N ARG A 166 6.98 6.47 5.81
CA ARG A 166 7.61 6.11 4.53
C ARG A 166 6.64 5.48 3.54
N ARG A 167 5.53 4.92 4.01
CA ARG A 167 4.59 4.18 3.15
C ARG A 167 3.14 4.52 3.46
N LEU A 168 2.40 4.95 2.44
CA LEU A 168 1.00 5.35 2.56
C LEU A 168 0.17 4.74 1.43
N LYS A 169 -1.03 4.25 1.74
CA LYS A 169 -2.07 4.00 0.73
C LYS A 169 -3.24 4.94 0.97
N GLY A 170 -3.33 6.02 0.21
CA GLY A 170 -4.43 6.98 0.29
C GLY A 170 -5.61 6.58 -0.59
N ARG A 171 -6.82 6.74 -0.07
CA ARG A 171 -8.06 6.75 -0.83
C ARG A 171 -8.61 8.18 -0.79
N LEU A 172 -8.55 8.85 -1.94
CA LEU A 172 -8.99 10.24 -2.08
C LEU A 172 -10.51 10.27 -2.29
N GLU A 173 -11.21 11.13 -1.56
CA GLU A 173 -12.62 11.38 -1.78
C GLU A 173 -12.83 12.51 -2.81
N SER A 174 -13.92 12.43 -3.56
CA SER A 174 -14.19 13.22 -4.76
C SER A 174 -14.54 14.66 -4.44
N SER A 175 -13.64 15.62 -4.70
CA SER A 175 -13.97 16.99 -5.13
C SER A 175 -12.79 17.99 -5.16
N ILE A 176 -11.57 17.61 -4.78
CA ILE A 176 -10.47 18.57 -4.64
C ILE A 176 -9.22 18.11 -5.41
N ASN A 177 -8.57 19.04 -6.11
CA ASN A 177 -7.20 18.86 -6.60
C ASN A 177 -6.28 18.77 -5.38
N TYR A 178 -5.85 17.56 -5.03
CA TYR A 178 -4.91 17.38 -3.93
C TYR A 178 -3.50 17.66 -4.43
N SER A 179 -2.87 18.70 -3.88
CA SER A 179 -1.41 18.86 -3.92
C SER A 179 -0.82 18.02 -2.80
N VAL A 180 -0.15 16.92 -3.17
CA VAL A 180 0.54 16.03 -2.22
C VAL A 180 2.01 16.44 -2.06
N ASP A 181 2.35 17.69 -2.43
CA ASP A 181 3.70 18.17 -2.79
C ASP A 181 4.69 18.30 -1.64
N LEU A 182 4.40 17.78 -0.45
CA LEU A 182 5.22 17.97 0.75
C LEU A 182 5.41 16.73 1.62
N LEU A 183 4.95 15.55 1.17
CA LEU A 183 5.23 14.29 1.85
C LEU A 183 6.58 13.69 1.42
N ASN A 184 7.63 14.53 1.40
CA ASN A 184 8.95 14.21 0.85
C ASN A 184 9.67 13.07 1.58
N GLN A 185 9.21 12.69 2.76
CA GLN A 185 9.69 11.53 3.51
C GLN A 185 9.17 10.18 2.97
N LEU A 186 8.16 10.18 2.10
CA LEU A 186 7.58 8.95 1.55
C LEU A 186 8.51 8.26 0.56
N GLU A 187 8.61 6.95 0.68
CA GLU A 187 9.29 6.07 -0.28
C GLU A 187 8.28 5.29 -1.14
N SER A 188 7.08 5.05 -0.63
CA SER A 188 6.03 4.30 -1.34
C SER A 188 4.66 4.93 -1.14
N LEU A 189 4.00 5.25 -2.24
CA LEU A 189 2.67 5.84 -2.25
C LEU A 189 1.75 5.05 -3.17
N LYS A 190 0.60 4.64 -2.65
CA LYS A 190 -0.54 4.19 -3.45
C LYS A 190 -1.66 5.21 -3.29
N LEU A 191 -2.17 5.77 -4.38
CA LEU A 191 -3.36 6.62 -4.36
C LEU A 191 -4.46 5.94 -5.16
N SER A 192 -5.68 5.97 -4.63
CA SER A 192 -6.87 5.51 -5.33
C SER A 192 -8.00 6.52 -5.22
N CYS A 193 -8.74 6.75 -6.30
CA CYS A 193 -9.92 7.61 -6.29
C CYS A 193 -11.20 6.80 -6.58
N TRP A 194 -12.32 7.34 -6.13
CA TRP A 194 -13.63 6.80 -6.49
C TRP A 194 -14.00 7.33 -7.88
N LYS A 195 -14.31 6.43 -8.81
CA LYS A 195 -14.87 6.76 -10.15
C LYS A 195 -14.14 7.91 -10.87
N TYR A 196 -12.81 7.89 -10.89
CA TYR A 196 -11.99 8.90 -11.61
C TYR A 196 -12.22 10.34 -11.13
N SER A 197 -12.82 10.58 -9.97
CA SER A 197 -13.30 11.92 -9.62
C SER A 197 -12.21 12.91 -9.16
N CYS A 198 -10.92 12.62 -9.35
CA CYS A 198 -9.83 13.50 -8.94
C CYS A 198 -8.76 13.63 -10.03
N CYS A 199 -8.30 14.87 -10.22
CA CYS A 199 -7.01 15.18 -10.82
C CYS A 199 -5.97 15.27 -9.69
N ILE A 200 -4.82 14.64 -9.87
CA ILE A 200 -3.78 14.64 -8.85
C ILE A 200 -2.59 15.46 -9.32
N LEU A 201 -2.12 16.37 -8.47
CA LEU A 201 -0.83 17.02 -8.61
C LEU A 201 0.12 16.44 -7.56
N ILE A 202 1.20 15.82 -8.01
CA ILE A 202 2.19 15.19 -7.14
C ILE A 202 3.58 15.69 -7.50
N SER A 203 4.25 16.30 -6.54
CA SER A 203 5.66 16.62 -6.55
C SER A 203 6.34 15.93 -5.36
N LEU A 204 6.67 14.65 -5.53
CA LEU A 204 7.34 13.82 -4.53
C LEU A 204 8.60 13.18 -5.14
N PRO A 205 9.63 13.98 -5.43
CA PRO A 205 10.80 13.53 -6.20
C PRO A 205 11.60 12.42 -5.51
N THR A 206 11.43 12.25 -4.19
CA THR A 206 12.08 11.23 -3.35
C THR A 206 11.43 9.85 -3.42
N LEU A 207 10.25 9.74 -4.05
CA LEU A 207 9.46 8.52 -4.05
C LEU A 207 10.12 7.41 -4.89
N LYS A 208 10.17 6.18 -4.33
CA LYS A 208 10.69 5.00 -5.04
C LYS A 208 9.60 4.19 -5.71
N LYS A 209 8.38 4.21 -5.16
CA LYS A 209 7.26 3.38 -5.63
C LYS A 209 5.97 4.18 -5.69
N LEU A 210 5.45 4.37 -6.90
CA LEU A 210 4.16 5.01 -7.15
C LEU A 210 3.15 3.99 -7.68
N ASN A 211 1.94 4.00 -7.11
CA ASN A 211 0.80 3.26 -7.62
C ASN A 211 -0.44 4.16 -7.67
N LEU A 212 -0.94 4.43 -8.87
CA LEU A 212 -2.13 5.25 -9.09
C LEU A 212 -3.28 4.35 -9.56
N VAL A 213 -4.45 4.48 -8.94
CA VAL A 213 -5.62 3.63 -9.21
C VAL A 213 -6.88 4.47 -9.42
N ASN A 214 -7.53 4.34 -10.58
CA ASN A 214 -8.79 5.01 -10.92
C ASN A 214 -8.70 6.55 -10.84
N VAL A 215 -7.66 7.15 -11.40
CA VAL A 215 -7.36 8.60 -11.31
C VAL A 215 -7.28 9.24 -12.69
N HIS A 216 -7.51 10.56 -12.77
CA HIS A 216 -7.14 11.36 -13.93
C HIS A 216 -5.74 11.95 -13.73
N VAL A 217 -4.88 11.84 -14.74
CA VAL A 217 -3.54 12.41 -14.73
C VAL A 217 -3.34 13.20 -16.02
N SER A 218 -2.95 14.47 -15.92
CA SER A 218 -2.59 15.27 -17.09
C SER A 218 -1.24 14.80 -17.65
N LEU A 219 -0.98 15.07 -18.94
CA LEU A 219 0.32 14.77 -19.55
C LEU A 219 1.46 15.54 -18.87
N GLU A 220 1.23 16.81 -18.52
CA GLU A 220 2.19 17.63 -17.76
C GLU A 220 2.58 16.97 -16.42
N GLN A 221 1.62 16.37 -15.72
CA GLN A 221 1.90 15.67 -14.46
C GLN A 221 2.70 14.39 -14.69
N MET A 222 2.51 13.71 -15.82
CA MET A 222 3.32 12.56 -16.19
C MET A 222 4.76 12.93 -16.51
N GLU A 223 5.01 14.08 -17.17
CA GLU A 223 6.36 14.60 -17.36
C GLU A 223 7.04 14.91 -16.02
N ILE A 224 6.30 15.49 -15.07
CA ILE A 224 6.80 15.75 -13.71
C ILE A 224 7.21 14.43 -13.02
N ILE A 225 6.36 13.40 -13.10
CA ILE A 225 6.65 12.06 -12.54
C ILE A 225 7.85 11.44 -13.27
N GLY A 226 7.94 11.63 -14.60
CA GLY A 226 9.05 11.18 -15.42
C GLY A 226 10.39 11.72 -14.93
N ARG A 227 10.45 12.96 -14.43
CA ARG A 227 11.71 13.56 -13.96
C ARG A 227 12.17 13.07 -12.57
N TRP A 228 11.41 12.20 -11.89
CA TRP A 228 11.77 11.72 -10.56
C TRP A 228 13.01 10.82 -10.56
N GLN A 229 14.03 11.24 -9.82
CA GLN A 229 15.36 10.63 -9.84
C GLN A 229 15.47 9.32 -9.04
N TYR A 230 14.45 8.97 -8.25
CA TYR A 230 14.48 7.78 -7.39
C TYR A 230 13.36 6.77 -7.68
N LEU A 231 12.48 7.07 -8.64
CA LEU A 231 11.31 6.24 -8.94
C LEU A 231 11.75 4.93 -9.61
N GLU A 232 11.59 3.81 -8.90
CA GLU A 232 11.95 2.47 -9.38
C GLU A 232 10.73 1.67 -9.85
N VAL A 233 9.55 1.95 -9.30
CA VAL A 233 8.32 1.20 -9.56
C VAL A 233 7.18 2.18 -9.85
N LEU A 234 6.60 2.06 -11.04
CA LEU A 234 5.40 2.79 -11.45
C LEU A 234 4.30 1.80 -11.80
N LYS A 235 3.13 1.95 -11.17
CA LYS A 235 1.92 1.17 -11.48
C LYS A 235 0.78 2.13 -11.76
N LEU A 236 0.16 1.99 -12.91
CA LEU A 236 -0.99 2.78 -13.34
C LEU A 236 -2.13 1.79 -13.59
N GLN A 237 -3.19 1.89 -12.80
CA GLN A 237 -4.36 1.01 -12.87
C GLN A 237 -5.62 1.85 -13.08
N GLY A 238 -6.36 1.61 -14.17
CA GLY A 238 -7.52 2.42 -14.51
C GLY A 238 -7.14 3.91 -14.53
N VAL A 239 -6.05 4.28 -15.21
CA VAL A 239 -5.63 5.68 -15.31
C VAL A 239 -6.11 6.24 -16.64
N ASP A 240 -6.77 7.39 -16.58
CA ASP A 240 -7.18 8.14 -17.75
C ASP A 240 -6.27 9.36 -17.90
N PHE A 241 -5.46 9.30 -18.95
CA PHE A 241 -4.63 10.42 -19.39
C PHE A 241 -5.57 11.28 -20.22
N GLN A 242 -5.66 12.58 -19.95
CA GLN A 242 -6.58 13.49 -20.65
C GLN A 242 -6.17 13.72 -22.13
N GLY A 243 -6.13 12.65 -22.91
CA GLY A 243 -5.56 12.51 -24.24
C GLY A 243 -5.26 11.04 -24.56
N GLU A 244 -5.39 10.66 -25.83
CA GLU A 244 -5.18 9.27 -26.27
C GLU A 244 -3.70 8.91 -26.45
N LYS A 245 -2.79 9.85 -26.25
CA LYS A 245 -1.37 9.72 -26.60
C LYS A 245 -0.49 10.02 -25.40
N TRP A 246 0.39 9.07 -25.06
CA TRP A 246 1.42 9.23 -24.05
C TRP A 246 2.79 9.34 -24.74
N ASP A 247 3.32 10.55 -24.78
CA ASP A 247 4.66 10.82 -25.25
C ASP A 247 5.61 10.89 -24.05
N THR A 248 6.72 10.17 -24.15
CA THR A 248 7.80 10.25 -23.16
C THR A 248 8.95 11.03 -23.78
N SER A 249 9.67 11.78 -22.94
CA SER A 249 10.74 12.69 -23.36
C SER A 249 12.11 12.25 -22.87
N GLU A 250 13.15 12.85 -23.45
CA GLU A 250 14.53 12.60 -23.02
C GLU A 250 14.72 12.98 -21.53
N GLY A 251 15.41 12.11 -20.78
CA GLY A 251 15.69 12.32 -19.36
C GLY A 251 14.57 11.89 -18.41
N GLU A 252 13.45 11.37 -18.92
CA GLU A 252 12.40 10.77 -18.10
C GLU A 252 12.78 9.36 -17.59
N PHE A 253 12.13 8.97 -16.50
CA PHE A 253 12.20 7.69 -15.81
C PHE A 253 13.61 7.10 -15.64
N PRO A 254 14.60 7.87 -15.14
CA PRO A 254 16.01 7.47 -15.16
C PRO A 254 16.35 6.24 -14.30
N GLN A 255 15.51 5.94 -13.29
CA GLN A 255 15.69 4.81 -12.36
C GLN A 255 14.61 3.75 -12.44
N LEU A 256 13.66 3.88 -13.38
CA LEU A 256 12.48 3.01 -13.40
C LEU A 256 12.88 1.59 -13.81
N LYS A 257 12.58 0.62 -12.94
CA LYS A 257 12.86 -0.82 -13.15
C LYS A 257 11.60 -1.60 -13.48
N PHE A 258 10.45 -1.17 -12.96
CA PHE A 258 9.17 -1.83 -13.15
C PHE A 258 8.09 -0.85 -13.58
N LEU A 259 7.45 -1.13 -14.71
CA LEU A 259 6.28 -0.42 -15.20
C LEU A 259 5.11 -1.39 -15.36
N LYS A 260 3.98 -1.11 -14.67
CA LYS A 260 2.70 -1.77 -14.91
C LYS A 260 1.69 -0.78 -15.46
N LEU A 261 1.11 -1.12 -16.59
CA LEU A 261 -0.06 -0.50 -17.18
C LEU A 261 -1.22 -1.49 -17.09
N ASP A 262 -2.31 -1.07 -16.47
CA ASP A 262 -3.47 -1.92 -16.17
C ASP A 262 -4.74 -1.11 -16.45
N GLU A 263 -5.57 -1.52 -17.41
CA GLU A 263 -6.80 -0.83 -17.81
C GLU A 263 -6.60 0.68 -18.13
N VAL A 264 -5.40 1.05 -18.63
CA VAL A 264 -5.06 2.45 -18.95
C VAL A 264 -5.75 2.91 -20.24
N GLN A 265 -6.22 4.16 -20.24
CA GLN A 265 -6.96 4.74 -21.38
C GLN A 265 -6.02 5.45 -22.36
N ILE A 266 -5.02 4.75 -22.89
CA ILE A 266 -4.10 5.26 -23.92
C ILE A 266 -4.25 4.47 -25.22
N ALA A 267 -4.23 5.17 -26.35
CA ALA A 267 -4.25 4.56 -27.68
C ALA A 267 -2.85 4.51 -28.32
N GLU A 268 -2.06 5.56 -28.12
CA GLU A 268 -0.70 5.69 -28.65
C GLU A 268 0.28 5.90 -27.51
N TRP A 269 1.37 5.13 -27.51
CA TRP A 269 2.49 5.33 -26.62
C TRP A 269 3.71 5.58 -27.49
N ASN A 270 4.31 6.77 -27.41
CA ASN A 270 5.57 7.05 -28.13
C ASN A 270 6.71 7.21 -27.13
N THR A 271 7.72 6.37 -27.32
CA THR A 271 8.89 6.33 -26.46
C THR A 271 10.13 5.91 -27.23
N SER A 272 11.27 6.10 -26.60
CA SER A 272 12.58 5.70 -27.07
C SER A 272 13.27 4.87 -25.99
N ARG A 273 14.23 4.03 -26.38
CA ARG A 273 15.09 3.28 -25.46
C ARG A 273 15.77 4.14 -24.40
N TYR A 274 15.96 5.43 -24.68
CA TYR A 274 16.63 6.37 -23.76
C TYR A 274 15.70 6.92 -22.67
N HIS A 275 14.38 6.80 -22.83
CA HIS A 275 13.40 7.31 -21.86
C HIS A 275 13.16 6.34 -20.70
N PHE A 276 13.67 5.11 -20.78
CA PHE A 276 13.54 4.06 -19.75
C PHE A 276 14.83 3.26 -19.60
N PRO A 277 15.98 3.90 -19.34
CA PRO A 277 17.30 3.27 -19.49
C PRO A 277 17.56 2.08 -18.54
N ARG A 278 16.78 1.95 -17.46
CA ARG A 278 16.92 0.92 -16.42
C ARG A 278 15.71 -0.02 -16.31
N LEU A 279 14.79 0.02 -17.27
CA LEU A 279 13.57 -0.76 -17.22
C LEU A 279 13.88 -2.25 -17.38
N GLN A 280 13.46 -3.03 -16.39
CA GLN A 280 13.69 -4.48 -16.35
C GLN A 280 12.44 -5.28 -16.67
N ARG A 281 11.26 -4.75 -16.30
CA ARG A 281 10.00 -5.47 -16.42
C ARG A 281 8.86 -4.53 -16.81
N LEU A 282 8.20 -4.88 -17.89
CA LEU A 282 7.00 -4.23 -18.41
C LEU A 282 5.81 -5.19 -18.28
N VAL A 283 4.72 -4.71 -17.70
CA VAL A 283 3.47 -5.46 -17.57
C VAL A 283 2.34 -4.65 -18.18
N LEU A 284 1.65 -5.21 -19.16
CA LEU A 284 0.40 -4.69 -19.73
C LEU A 284 -0.74 -5.64 -19.37
N GLN A 285 -1.83 -5.09 -18.82
CA GLN A 285 -2.99 -5.85 -18.43
C GLN A 285 -4.26 -5.11 -18.86
N PHE A 286 -5.15 -5.79 -19.60
CA PHE A 286 -6.42 -5.23 -20.07
C PHE A 286 -6.28 -3.85 -20.76
N CYS A 287 -5.18 -3.64 -21.50
CA CYS A 287 -4.89 -2.39 -22.20
C CYS A 287 -5.49 -2.40 -23.63
N ASP A 288 -6.82 -2.51 -23.73
CA ASP A 288 -7.50 -2.79 -25.01
C ASP A 288 -7.45 -1.65 -26.04
N ARG A 289 -7.20 -0.41 -25.58
CA ARG A 289 -7.11 0.76 -26.47
C ARG A 289 -5.73 0.93 -27.09
N LEU A 290 -4.68 0.42 -26.45
CA LEU A 290 -3.31 0.61 -26.91
C LEU A 290 -3.12 -0.12 -28.24
N LYS A 291 -2.62 0.59 -29.27
CA LYS A 291 -2.46 0.02 -30.61
C LYS A 291 -1.31 -0.99 -30.70
N MET A 292 -0.18 -0.68 -30.08
CA MET A 292 1.02 -1.52 -30.09
C MET A 292 1.95 -1.18 -28.92
N ILE A 293 2.82 -2.12 -28.55
CA ILE A 293 3.98 -1.82 -27.71
C ILE A 293 5.03 -1.12 -28.58
N PRO A 294 5.62 0.01 -28.13
CA PRO A 294 6.66 0.69 -28.89
C PRO A 294 7.87 -0.22 -29.14
N PRO A 295 8.30 -0.44 -30.40
CA PRO A 295 9.40 -1.36 -30.70
C PRO A 295 10.73 -0.96 -30.04
N SER A 296 10.93 0.34 -29.86
CA SER A 296 12.10 0.92 -29.19
C SER A 296 12.29 0.46 -27.73
N LEU A 297 11.25 -0.09 -27.08
CA LEU A 297 11.39 -0.70 -25.76
C LEU A 297 12.20 -2.01 -25.83
N GLY A 298 12.14 -2.74 -26.95
CA GLY A 298 12.96 -3.92 -27.19
C GLY A 298 14.47 -3.61 -27.18
N ASP A 299 14.85 -2.39 -27.57
CA ASP A 299 16.25 -1.94 -27.60
C ASP A 299 16.80 -1.53 -26.21
N ILE A 300 16.00 -1.63 -25.14
CA ILE A 300 16.44 -1.33 -23.78
C ILE A 300 17.31 -2.50 -23.28
N PRO A 301 18.62 -2.29 -23.04
CA PRO A 301 19.53 -3.40 -22.70
C PRO A 301 19.24 -4.08 -21.36
N THR A 302 18.49 -3.40 -20.48
CA THR A 302 18.15 -3.92 -19.14
C THR A 302 16.80 -4.64 -19.11
N LEU A 303 16.04 -4.64 -20.21
CA LEU A 303 14.71 -5.22 -20.27
C LEU A 303 14.81 -6.75 -20.31
N GLN A 304 14.24 -7.38 -19.29
CA GLN A 304 14.30 -8.83 -19.08
C GLN A 304 12.95 -9.49 -19.31
N MET A 305 11.85 -8.76 -19.13
CA MET A 305 10.51 -9.34 -19.15
C MET A 305 9.45 -8.38 -19.68
N ILE A 306 8.66 -8.87 -20.64
CA ILE A 306 7.41 -8.26 -21.07
C ILE A 306 6.28 -9.25 -20.77
N GLU A 307 5.27 -8.79 -20.04
CA GLU A 307 4.07 -9.57 -19.75
C GLU A 307 2.83 -8.88 -20.31
N VAL A 308 2.01 -9.64 -21.00
CA VAL A 308 0.75 -9.17 -21.61
C VAL A 308 -0.38 -10.08 -21.16
N TYR A 309 -1.34 -9.52 -20.41
CA TYR A 309 -2.48 -10.23 -19.84
C TYR A 309 -3.79 -9.62 -20.36
N GLY A 310 -4.62 -10.42 -21.04
CA GLY A 310 -5.97 -10.01 -21.43
C GLY A 310 -6.03 -8.78 -22.34
N CYS A 311 -4.99 -8.48 -23.12
CA CYS A 311 -4.96 -7.36 -24.07
C CYS A 311 -5.40 -7.77 -25.49
N ALA A 312 -5.68 -6.78 -26.33
CA ALA A 312 -5.94 -6.95 -27.76
C ALA A 312 -4.83 -7.70 -28.52
N LYS A 313 -5.20 -8.35 -29.62
CA LYS A 313 -4.29 -9.16 -30.46
C LYS A 313 -3.05 -8.38 -30.92
N ALA A 314 -3.22 -7.12 -31.30
CA ALA A 314 -2.12 -6.25 -31.76
C ALA A 314 -1.04 -6.03 -30.67
N ILE A 315 -1.41 -5.98 -29.39
CA ILE A 315 -0.44 -5.88 -28.28
C ILE A 315 0.34 -7.18 -28.11
N LYS A 316 -0.32 -8.33 -28.29
CA LYS A 316 0.32 -9.64 -28.22
C LYS A 316 1.30 -9.83 -29.39
N GLU A 317 0.88 -9.47 -30.60
CA GLU A 317 1.71 -9.51 -31.82
C GLU A 317 2.92 -8.59 -31.70
N SER A 318 2.74 -7.35 -31.21
CA SER A 318 3.89 -6.44 -30.99
C SER A 318 4.86 -6.94 -29.91
N ALA A 319 4.37 -7.56 -28.84
CA ALA A 319 5.24 -8.19 -27.85
C ALA A 319 6.05 -9.36 -28.43
N GLN A 320 5.42 -10.20 -29.26
CA GLN A 320 6.09 -11.30 -29.97
C GLN A 320 7.14 -10.77 -30.95
N GLN A 321 6.80 -9.76 -31.74
CA GLN A 321 7.74 -9.15 -32.69
C GLN A 321 9.00 -8.64 -31.97
N ILE A 322 8.85 -7.93 -30.84
CA ILE A 322 9.98 -7.48 -30.04
C ILE A 322 10.84 -8.68 -29.60
N GLN A 323 10.22 -9.80 -29.20
CA GLN A 323 10.96 -11.00 -28.81
C GLN A 323 11.74 -11.62 -29.98
N GLU A 324 11.11 -11.75 -31.15
CA GLU A 324 11.71 -12.31 -32.36
C GLU A 324 12.89 -11.46 -32.84
N GLU A 325 12.74 -10.12 -32.82
CA GLU A 325 13.81 -9.18 -33.16
C GLU A 325 15.00 -9.32 -32.20
N GLN A 326 14.74 -9.46 -30.89
CA GLN A 326 15.81 -9.68 -29.89
C GLN A 326 16.51 -11.03 -30.08
N GLN A 327 15.76 -12.10 -30.38
CA GLN A 327 16.34 -13.42 -30.68
C GLN A 327 17.18 -13.39 -31.95
N TYR A 328 16.74 -12.70 -32.99
CA TYR A 328 17.48 -12.55 -34.25
C TYR A 328 18.85 -11.90 -34.06
N ILE A 329 18.97 -10.93 -33.14
CA ILE A 329 20.24 -10.30 -32.78
C ILE A 329 21.01 -11.05 -31.68
N GLY A 330 20.55 -12.24 -31.28
CA GLY A 330 21.23 -13.13 -30.33
C GLY A 330 20.91 -12.89 -28.86
N ASN A 331 19.89 -12.09 -28.52
CA ASN A 331 19.44 -11.90 -27.15
C ASN A 331 18.34 -12.91 -26.78
N GLU A 332 18.74 -13.99 -26.09
CA GLU A 332 17.82 -15.01 -25.57
C GLU A 332 17.30 -14.73 -24.14
N GLU A 333 17.78 -13.66 -23.50
CA GLU A 333 17.44 -13.36 -22.10
C GLU A 333 16.06 -12.70 -21.95
N LEU A 334 15.58 -12.00 -22.99
CA LEU A 334 14.27 -11.35 -22.98
C LEU A 334 13.14 -12.39 -22.99
N LYS A 335 12.35 -12.41 -21.91
CA LYS A 335 11.19 -13.29 -21.77
C LYS A 335 9.90 -12.53 -22.07
N VAL A 336 9.11 -13.05 -23.00
CA VAL A 336 7.75 -12.56 -23.25
C VAL A 336 6.74 -13.59 -22.77
N ILE A 337 5.79 -13.15 -21.94
CA ILE A 337 4.70 -13.96 -21.41
C ILE A 337 3.40 -13.35 -21.89
N ILE A 338 2.57 -14.16 -22.54
CA ILE A 338 1.26 -13.76 -23.06
C ILE A 338 0.21 -14.69 -22.47
N SER A 339 -0.84 -14.11 -21.89
CA SER A 339 -1.99 -14.83 -21.34
C SER A 339 -3.28 -14.10 -21.70
N ASP A 340 -4.35 -14.88 -21.89
CA ASP A 340 -5.71 -14.36 -22.05
C ASP A 340 -6.45 -14.16 -20.71
N TYR A 341 -5.86 -14.63 -19.60
CA TYR A 341 -6.43 -14.66 -18.25
C TYR A 341 -5.60 -13.85 -17.26
#